data_AF-A0A1I4XIY0-F1
#
_entry.id   AF-A0A1I4XIY0-F1
#
_cell.length_a   1.000
_cell.length_b   1.000
_cell.length_c   1.000
_cell.angle_alpha   90.00
_cell.angle_beta   90.00
_cell.angle_gamma   90.00
#
_symmetry.space_group_name_H-M   'P 1'
#
loop_
_entity.id
_entity.type
_entity.pdbx_description
1 polymer ?
#
loop_
_entity_poly.entity_id
_entity_poly.type
_entity_poly.pdbx_seq_one_letter_code
_entity_poly.pdbx_strand_id
1 'polypeptide(L)'
;MKFLKSITIALISTFALLILCIEFGGKYFLQTEDRKTITGAMRSTPKLPENFTTFYNTVYPKSLSTNSWDLMIDNIFRSSVSRKECPCSQTAYTFYPHLTFKAQSVIKYFIISRYIEHYYKQTDCLSFNFDMFDFLENRKGITTLSKSLFNKKIEDLNPVEMAEILSLYENPVKNDRNRNPQHSKVRTSHFYDLYKKNLNK
;
A
#
# COMPACT_ATOMS: atom_id res chain seq x y z
N MET A 1 8.86 -8.96 46.73
CA MET A 1 9.70 -9.16 45.52
C MET A 1 9.29 -10.36 44.66
N LYS A 2 9.05 -11.57 45.19
CA LYS A 2 8.64 -12.75 44.38
C LYS A 2 7.31 -12.55 43.63
N PHE A 3 6.33 -11.93 44.30
CA PHE A 3 5.02 -11.63 43.72
C PHE A 3 5.09 -10.64 42.53
N LEU A 4 5.88 -9.57 42.66
CA LEU A 4 6.10 -8.59 41.59
C LEU A 4 6.76 -9.23 40.36
N LYS A 5 7.77 -10.11 40.57
CA LYS A 5 8.39 -10.87 39.48
C LYS A 5 7.39 -11.78 38.76
N SER A 6 6.51 -12.45 39.51
CA SER A 6 5.49 -13.33 38.93
C SER A 6 4.47 -12.56 38.08
N ILE A 7 4.05 -11.37 38.55
CA ILE A 7 3.15 -10.49 37.79
C ILE A 7 3.83 -9.98 36.51
N THR A 8 5.09 -9.55 36.59
CA THR A 8 5.80 -9.07 35.40
C THR A 8 5.96 -10.16 34.34
N ILE A 9 6.23 -11.40 34.75
CA ILE A 9 6.34 -12.54 33.83
C ILE A 9 4.97 -12.81 33.17
N ALA A 10 3.89 -12.83 33.95
CA ALA A 10 2.55 -13.05 33.42
C ALA A 10 2.17 -11.98 32.38
N LEU A 11 2.45 -10.70 32.66
CA LEU A 11 2.18 -9.61 31.72
C LEU A 11 2.96 -9.74 30.41
N ILE A 12 4.26 -10.07 30.49
CA ILE A 12 5.11 -10.27 29.30
C ILE A 12 4.60 -11.47 28.48
N SER A 13 4.25 -12.58 29.13
CA SER A 13 3.70 -13.76 28.45
C SER A 13 2.37 -13.46 27.76
N THR A 14 1.45 -12.74 28.43
CA THR A 14 0.19 -12.31 27.83
C THR A 14 0.41 -11.38 26.63
N PHE A 15 1.34 -10.44 26.74
CA PHE A 15 1.68 -9.53 25.64
C PHE A 15 2.30 -10.27 24.45
N ALA A 16 3.20 -11.22 24.70
CA ALA A 16 3.78 -12.05 23.66
C ALA A 16 2.72 -12.90 22.94
N LEU A 17 1.78 -13.49 23.67
CA LEU A 17 0.65 -14.22 23.08
C LEU A 17 -0.22 -13.32 22.20
N LEU A 18 -0.48 -12.08 22.65
CA LEU A 18 -1.23 -11.11 21.86
C LEU A 18 -0.51 -10.76 20.55
N ILE A 19 0.81 -10.55 20.58
CA ILE A 19 1.61 -10.33 19.36
C ILE A 19 1.51 -11.53 18.42
N LEU A 20 1.66 -12.75 18.92
CA LEU A 20 1.55 -13.96 18.11
C LEU A 20 0.15 -14.11 17.50
N CYS A 21 -0.90 -13.80 18.26
CA CYS A 21 -2.27 -13.78 17.76
C CYS A 21 -2.47 -12.76 16.64
N ILE A 22 -1.79 -11.61 16.69
CA ILE A 22 -1.87 -10.61 15.63
C ILE A 22 -1.06 -11.05 14.40
N GLU A 23 0.16 -11.51 14.61
CA GLU A 23 1.10 -11.91 13.56
C GLU A 23 0.56 -13.08 12.73
N PHE A 24 0.02 -14.11 13.39
CA PHE A 24 -0.48 -15.31 12.72
C PHE A 24 -2.00 -15.34 12.59
N GLY A 25 -2.69 -14.37 13.19
CA GLY A 25 -4.16 -14.34 13.27
C GLY A 25 -4.84 -14.40 11.91
N GLY A 26 -4.23 -13.84 10.87
CA GLY A 26 -4.78 -13.89 9.51
C GLY A 26 -5.04 -15.31 9.00
N LYS A 27 -4.19 -16.28 9.36
CA LYS A 27 -4.37 -17.69 8.97
C LYS A 27 -5.56 -18.35 9.68
N TYR A 28 -5.84 -17.95 10.92
CA TYR A 28 -6.85 -18.59 11.78
C TYR A 28 -8.19 -17.86 11.75
N PHE A 29 -8.20 -16.53 11.71
CA PHE A 29 -9.39 -15.70 11.83
C PHE A 29 -10.03 -15.35 10.49
N LEU A 30 -9.25 -15.21 9.40
CA LEU A 30 -9.83 -15.00 8.08
C LEU A 30 -10.51 -16.29 7.62
N GLN A 31 -11.71 -16.17 7.06
CA GLN A 31 -12.42 -17.33 6.51
C GLN A 31 -11.68 -17.86 5.28
N THR A 32 -11.89 -19.14 4.96
CA THR A 32 -11.25 -19.76 3.78
C THR A 32 -11.61 -19.03 2.49
N GLU A 33 -12.85 -18.55 2.36
CA GLU A 33 -13.28 -17.78 1.18
C GLU A 33 -12.61 -16.41 1.12
N ASP A 34 -12.49 -15.69 2.25
CA ASP A 34 -11.75 -14.42 2.30
C ASP A 34 -10.29 -14.60 1.85
N ARG A 35 -9.62 -15.67 2.31
CA ARG A 35 -8.25 -16.00 1.91
C ARG A 35 -8.13 -16.34 0.42
N LYS A 36 -9.10 -17.08 -0.14
CA LYS A 36 -9.17 -17.38 -1.58
C LYS A 36 -9.37 -16.11 -2.41
N THR A 37 -10.24 -15.20 -1.97
CA THR A 37 -10.47 -13.91 -2.64
C THR A 37 -9.19 -13.10 -2.71
N ILE A 38 -8.49 -12.92 -1.57
CA ILE A 38 -7.20 -12.22 -1.53
C ILE A 38 -6.20 -12.92 -2.46
N THR A 39 -6.06 -14.25 -2.31
CA THR A 39 -5.05 -15.01 -3.06
C THR A 39 -5.30 -14.98 -4.56
N GLY A 40 -6.55 -15.14 -4.98
CA GLY A 40 -6.95 -15.11 -6.38
C GLY A 40 -6.67 -13.77 -7.02
N ALA A 41 -7.13 -12.69 -6.37
CA ALA A 41 -6.92 -11.32 -6.85
C ALA A 41 -5.42 -10.99 -6.95
N MET A 42 -4.64 -11.24 -5.89
CA MET A 42 -3.20 -10.96 -5.86
C MET A 42 -2.41 -11.77 -6.90
N ARG A 43 -2.80 -13.02 -7.19
CA ARG A 43 -2.12 -13.85 -8.20
C ARG A 43 -2.48 -13.48 -9.64
N SER A 44 -3.68 -12.95 -9.87
CA SER A 44 -4.12 -12.53 -11.20
C SER A 44 -3.55 -11.19 -11.64
N THR A 45 -3.05 -10.38 -10.70
CA THR A 45 -2.51 -9.05 -10.97
C THR A 45 -1.21 -9.11 -11.78
N PRO A 46 -1.12 -8.40 -12.92
CA PRO A 46 0.13 -8.21 -13.65
C PRO A 46 1.14 -7.43 -12.81
N LYS A 47 2.40 -7.85 -12.82
CA LYS A 47 3.47 -7.15 -12.09
C LYS A 47 3.81 -5.83 -12.76
N LEU A 48 3.99 -4.79 -11.94
CA LEU A 48 4.57 -3.54 -12.41
C LEU A 48 6.02 -3.74 -12.87
N PRO A 49 6.44 -3.06 -13.95
CA PRO A 49 7.82 -3.11 -14.40
C PRO A 49 8.76 -2.37 -13.44
N GLU A 50 10.03 -2.76 -13.45
CA GLU A 50 11.06 -2.31 -12.51
C GLU A 50 11.28 -0.79 -12.54
N ASN A 51 11.19 -0.16 -13.72
CA ASN A 51 11.31 1.28 -13.87
C ASN A 51 10.27 2.03 -13.01
N PHE A 52 9.03 1.55 -13.01
CA PHE A 52 7.93 2.15 -12.26
C PHE A 52 8.05 1.88 -10.77
N THR A 53 8.36 0.63 -10.37
CA THR A 53 8.53 0.31 -8.93
C THR A 53 9.72 1.06 -8.33
N THR A 54 10.80 1.22 -9.09
CA THR A 54 11.98 1.98 -8.67
C THR A 54 11.65 3.46 -8.55
N PHE A 55 10.98 4.05 -9.55
CA PHE A 55 10.51 5.43 -9.48
C PHE A 55 9.65 5.67 -8.24
N TYR A 56 8.68 4.78 -7.99
CA TYR A 56 7.80 4.84 -6.84
C TYR A 56 8.58 4.84 -5.52
N ASN A 57 9.50 3.88 -5.33
CA ASN A 57 10.33 3.78 -4.12
C ASN A 57 11.32 4.95 -3.96
N THR A 58 11.73 5.60 -5.05
CA THR A 58 12.55 6.81 -5.00
C THR A 58 11.72 8.02 -4.57
N VAL A 59 10.50 8.20 -5.12
CA VAL A 59 9.57 9.26 -4.67
C VAL A 59 9.19 9.07 -3.21
N TYR A 60 9.06 7.80 -2.81
CA TYR A 60 8.60 7.37 -1.51
C TYR A 60 9.59 6.40 -0.84
N PRO A 61 10.61 6.94 -0.17
CA PRO A 61 11.68 6.12 0.40
C PRO A 61 11.15 5.06 1.36
N LYS A 62 11.67 3.84 1.23
CA LYS A 62 11.33 2.65 2.02
C LYS A 62 9.93 2.08 1.77
N SER A 63 9.17 2.59 0.80
CA SER A 63 7.82 2.09 0.54
C SER A 63 7.76 0.60 0.21
N LEU A 64 8.80 0.08 -0.44
CA LEU A 64 8.89 -1.32 -0.81
C LEU A 64 9.50 -2.23 0.27
N SER A 65 9.96 -1.68 1.40
CA SER A 65 10.55 -2.44 2.51
C SER A 65 9.82 -2.27 3.84
N THR A 66 9.09 -1.17 4.03
CA THR A 66 8.26 -0.90 5.20
C THR A 66 7.06 -1.85 5.23
N ASN A 67 6.81 -2.46 6.40
CA ASN A 67 5.66 -3.31 6.65
C ASN A 67 4.65 -2.64 7.59
N SER A 68 3.53 -3.31 7.84
CA SER A 68 2.47 -2.77 8.70
C SER A 68 2.88 -2.56 10.16
N TRP A 69 3.81 -3.34 10.73
CA TRP A 69 4.35 -3.07 12.06
C TRP A 69 5.12 -1.76 12.11
N ASP A 70 5.93 -1.48 11.09
CA ASP A 70 6.66 -0.21 11.00
C ASP A 70 5.68 0.97 11.02
N LEU A 71 4.58 0.88 10.25
CA LEU A 71 3.52 1.89 10.27
C LEU A 71 2.82 2.01 11.62
N MET A 72 2.56 0.89 12.30
CA MET A 72 1.89 0.91 13.61
C MET A 72 2.78 1.59 14.66
N ILE A 73 4.07 1.25 14.68
CA ILE A 73 5.07 1.85 15.57
C ILE A 73 5.18 3.35 15.27
N ASP A 74 5.30 3.73 13.99
CA ASP A 74 5.38 5.13 13.60
C ASP A 74 4.15 5.92 14.04
N ASN A 75 2.93 5.40 13.89
CA ASN A 75 1.71 6.09 14.34
C ASN A 75 1.65 6.28 15.88
N ILE A 76 2.24 5.35 16.64
CA ILE A 76 2.27 5.43 18.12
C ILE A 76 3.30 6.48 18.58
N PHE A 77 4.48 6.48 17.98
CA PHE A 77 5.60 7.31 18.44
C PHE A 77 5.74 8.64 17.68
N ARG A 78 5.08 8.81 16.53
CA ARG A 78 5.17 9.98 15.66
C ARG A 78 3.78 10.42 15.22
N SER A 79 3.29 11.52 15.80
CA SER A 79 1.93 12.03 15.60
C SER A 79 1.64 12.62 14.20
N SER A 80 2.63 12.72 13.30
CA SER A 80 2.51 13.43 12.02
C SER A 80 3.01 12.65 10.80
N VAL A 81 3.01 11.32 10.83
CA VAL A 81 3.36 10.54 9.65
C VAL A 81 2.16 10.54 8.72
N SER A 82 2.21 11.36 7.67
CA SER A 82 1.27 11.26 6.54
C SER A 82 1.21 9.80 6.11
N ARG A 83 0.02 9.27 5.76
CA ARG A 83 -0.28 7.86 5.35
C ARG A 83 0.51 7.39 4.12
N LYS A 84 1.80 7.63 4.11
CA LYS A 84 2.66 7.35 3.02
C LYS A 84 3.32 6.01 3.33
N GLU A 85 2.82 5.02 2.58
CA GLU A 85 3.68 4.16 1.77
C GLU A 85 3.96 2.75 2.33
N CYS A 86 2.94 2.06 2.84
CA CYS A 86 2.99 0.60 2.85
C CYS A 86 1.96 0.07 1.85
N PRO A 87 2.39 -0.36 0.65
CA PRO A 87 1.51 -0.89 -0.37
C PRO A 87 0.58 -2.01 0.13
N CYS A 88 1.08 -2.97 0.91
CA CYS A 88 0.25 -4.06 1.44
C CYS A 88 -0.77 -3.58 2.47
N SER A 89 -0.41 -2.58 3.27
CA SER A 89 -1.34 -1.89 4.15
C SER A 89 -2.44 -1.23 3.30
N GLN A 90 -2.11 -0.56 2.20
CA GLN A 90 -3.14 0.01 1.30
C GLN A 90 -4.01 -1.09 0.67
N THR A 91 -3.41 -2.20 0.22
CA THR A 91 -4.13 -3.35 -0.32
C THR A 91 -5.14 -3.92 0.68
N ALA A 92 -4.78 -3.99 1.97
CA ALA A 92 -5.69 -4.42 3.02
C ALA A 92 -6.93 -3.52 3.14
N TYR A 93 -6.81 -2.20 2.91
CA TYR A 93 -7.97 -1.29 2.89
C TYR A 93 -8.89 -1.57 1.70
N THR A 94 -8.32 -1.93 0.55
CA THR A 94 -9.10 -2.30 -0.64
C THR A 94 -9.91 -3.57 -0.40
N PHE A 95 -9.32 -4.59 0.25
CA PHE A 95 -10.05 -5.82 0.56
C PHE A 95 -11.03 -5.67 1.72
N TYR A 96 -10.71 -4.87 2.73
CA TYR A 96 -11.49 -4.70 3.96
C TYR A 96 -13.02 -4.69 3.79
N PRO A 97 -13.63 -3.89 2.90
CA PRO A 97 -15.09 -3.82 2.75
C PRO A 97 -15.70 -5.08 2.09
N HIS A 98 -14.90 -5.89 1.40
CA HIS A 98 -15.34 -7.08 0.68
C HIS A 98 -15.16 -8.37 1.47
N LEU A 99 -14.51 -8.33 2.64
CA LEU A 99 -14.28 -9.51 3.46
C LEU A 99 -15.36 -9.72 4.52
N THR A 100 -15.80 -10.97 4.64
CA THR A 100 -16.86 -11.41 5.55
C THR A 100 -16.43 -11.44 7.02
N PHE A 101 -15.11 -11.42 7.28
CA PHE A 101 -14.53 -11.38 8.62
C PHE A 101 -15.10 -10.24 9.49
N LYS A 102 -15.60 -10.57 10.68
CA LYS A 102 -16.16 -9.61 11.65
C LYS A 102 -15.15 -9.34 12.77
N ALA A 103 -14.61 -8.12 12.82
CA ALA A 103 -13.76 -7.61 13.91
C ALA A 103 -13.86 -6.07 13.94
N GLN A 104 -13.38 -5.45 15.03
CA GLN A 104 -13.24 -3.99 15.08
C GLN A 104 -12.36 -3.50 13.92
N SER A 105 -12.71 -2.37 13.32
CA SER A 105 -12.15 -1.91 12.03
C SER A 105 -10.63 -1.86 11.99
N VAL A 106 -9.99 -1.33 13.05
CA VAL A 106 -8.53 -1.16 13.11
C VAL A 106 -7.80 -2.49 13.24
N ILE A 107 -8.26 -3.37 14.13
CA ILE A 107 -7.64 -4.70 14.35
C ILE A 107 -7.88 -5.59 13.13
N LYS A 108 -9.08 -5.54 12.55
CA LYS A 108 -9.44 -6.25 11.32
C LYS A 108 -8.48 -5.90 10.20
N TYR A 109 -8.30 -4.61 9.96
CA TYR A 109 -7.39 -4.09 8.95
C TYR A 109 -5.95 -4.58 9.14
N PHE A 110 -5.44 -4.49 10.37
CA PHE A 110 -4.07 -4.89 10.67
C PHE A 110 -3.84 -6.39 10.45
N ILE A 111 -4.78 -7.24 10.89
CA ILE A 111 -4.74 -8.69 10.66
C ILE A 111 -4.72 -9.02 9.16
N ILE A 112 -5.53 -8.33 8.35
CA ILE A 112 -5.54 -8.50 6.89
C ILE A 112 -4.18 -8.08 6.29
N SER A 113 -3.63 -6.95 6.74
CA SER A 113 -2.33 -6.47 6.28
C SER A 113 -1.21 -7.47 6.61
N ARG A 114 -1.15 -7.99 7.84
CA ARG A 114 -0.19 -9.05 8.21
C ARG A 114 -0.37 -10.29 7.38
N TYR A 115 -1.62 -10.76 7.19
CA TYR A 115 -1.88 -11.90 6.32
C TYR A 115 -1.28 -11.68 4.92
N ILE A 116 -1.54 -10.54 4.28
CA ILE A 116 -1.01 -10.24 2.95
C ILE A 116 0.53 -10.23 2.97
N GLU A 117 1.15 -9.55 3.94
CA GLU A 117 2.61 -9.43 4.05
C GLU A 117 3.34 -10.75 4.30
N HIS A 118 2.66 -11.77 4.83
CA HIS A 118 3.24 -13.11 4.99
C HIS A 118 3.35 -13.88 3.67
N TYR A 119 2.55 -13.54 2.67
CA TYR A 119 2.47 -14.27 1.40
C TYR A 119 2.89 -13.45 0.17
N TYR A 120 2.93 -12.12 0.30
CA TYR A 120 3.16 -11.19 -0.81
C TYR A 120 4.16 -10.11 -0.41
N LYS A 121 4.98 -9.68 -1.38
CA LYS A 121 5.91 -8.57 -1.19
C LYS A 121 5.19 -7.24 -1.36
N GLN A 122 5.77 -6.16 -0.83
CA GLN A 122 5.25 -4.80 -1.06
C GLN A 122 5.14 -4.46 -2.55
N THR A 123 6.01 -4.99 -3.41
CA THR A 123 5.92 -4.84 -4.87
C THR A 123 4.70 -5.51 -5.49
N ASP A 124 4.28 -6.66 -4.95
CA ASP A 124 3.07 -7.37 -5.42
C ASP A 124 1.82 -6.57 -5.02
N CYS A 125 1.80 -6.07 -3.77
CA CYS A 125 0.75 -5.19 -3.26
C CYS A 125 0.67 -3.87 -4.04
N LEU A 126 1.81 -3.27 -4.37
CA LEU A 126 1.86 -2.07 -5.20
C LEU A 126 1.27 -2.33 -6.59
N SER A 127 1.63 -3.46 -7.20
CA SER A 127 1.07 -3.86 -8.50
C SER A 127 -0.45 -4.00 -8.42
N PHE A 128 -0.95 -4.66 -7.37
CA PHE A 128 -2.39 -4.84 -7.16
C PHE A 128 -3.11 -3.49 -7.02
N ASN A 129 -2.56 -2.59 -6.22
CA ASN A 129 -3.19 -1.31 -5.98
C ASN A 129 -3.30 -0.49 -7.28
N PHE A 130 -2.25 -0.46 -8.11
CA PHE A 130 -2.26 0.27 -9.39
C PHE A 130 -3.10 -0.40 -10.48
N ASP A 131 -3.21 -1.73 -10.46
CA ASP A 131 -4.03 -2.49 -11.41
C ASP A 131 -5.53 -2.36 -11.10
N MET A 132 -5.90 -2.32 -9.82
CA MET A 132 -7.29 -2.22 -9.40
C MET A 132 -7.83 -0.79 -9.32
N PHE A 133 -6.95 0.22 -9.30
CA PHE A 133 -7.34 1.62 -9.16
C PHE A 133 -8.15 2.11 -10.37
N ASP A 134 -9.19 2.88 -10.08
CA ASP A 134 -9.99 3.57 -11.09
C ASP A 134 -9.46 5.01 -11.27
N PHE A 135 -8.79 5.25 -12.39
CA PHE A 135 -8.26 6.57 -12.76
C PHE A 135 -9.30 7.46 -13.47
N LEU A 136 -10.58 7.14 -13.37
CA LEU A 136 -11.70 7.81 -14.05
C LEU A 136 -11.61 7.69 -15.58
N GLU A 137 -12.62 8.21 -16.27
CA GLU A 137 -12.67 8.23 -17.74
C GLU A 137 -12.50 6.82 -18.36
N ASN A 138 -13.06 5.80 -17.71
CA ASN A 138 -12.93 4.38 -18.08
C ASN A 138 -11.48 3.84 -18.10
N ARG A 139 -10.57 4.47 -17.34
CA ARG A 139 -9.16 4.03 -17.22
C ARG A 139 -8.97 3.24 -15.93
N LYS A 140 -9.48 2.01 -15.91
CA LYS A 140 -9.19 1.08 -14.80
C LYS A 140 -7.81 0.44 -15.00
N GLY A 141 -6.97 0.57 -14.00
CA GLY A 141 -5.62 0.00 -13.98
C GLY A 141 -4.58 0.83 -14.73
N ILE A 142 -3.33 0.74 -14.27
CA ILE A 142 -2.21 1.51 -14.81
C ILE A 142 -1.91 1.21 -16.28
N THR A 143 -2.15 -0.02 -16.75
CA THR A 143 -1.91 -0.40 -18.15
C THR A 143 -2.81 0.39 -19.09
N THR A 144 -4.10 0.43 -18.78
CA THR A 144 -5.11 1.21 -19.52
C THR A 144 -4.80 2.70 -19.44
N LEU A 145 -4.41 3.18 -18.25
CA LEU A 145 -4.05 4.58 -18.03
C LEU A 145 -2.85 5.00 -18.88
N SER A 146 -1.75 4.24 -18.86
CA SER A 146 -0.52 4.51 -19.60
C SER A 146 -0.79 4.58 -21.11
N LYS A 147 -1.59 3.64 -21.62
CA LYS A 147 -1.98 3.62 -23.03
C LYS A 147 -2.86 4.82 -23.39
N SER A 148 -3.81 5.18 -22.53
CA SER A 148 -4.73 6.29 -22.76
C SER A 148 -4.04 7.65 -22.72
N LEU A 149 -3.16 7.89 -21.75
CA LEU A 149 -2.54 9.20 -21.54
C LEU A 149 -1.35 9.47 -22.46
N PHE A 150 -0.54 8.45 -22.73
CA PHE A 150 0.77 8.58 -23.37
C PHE A 150 0.94 7.72 -24.61
N ASN A 151 -0.02 6.84 -24.92
CA ASN A 151 0.09 5.84 -25.97
C ASN A 151 1.30 4.88 -25.80
N LYS A 152 1.74 4.65 -24.55
CA LYS A 152 2.94 3.88 -24.20
C LYS A 152 2.62 2.68 -23.31
N LYS A 153 3.52 1.69 -23.32
CA LYS A 153 3.59 0.69 -22.24
C LYS A 153 4.21 1.30 -20.99
N ILE A 154 3.97 0.68 -19.84
CA ILE A 154 4.48 1.17 -18.54
C ILE A 154 6.02 1.16 -18.50
N GLU A 155 6.65 0.17 -19.13
CA GLU A 155 8.11 0.05 -19.25
C GLU A 155 8.77 1.19 -20.05
N ASP A 156 8.01 1.86 -20.94
CA ASP A 156 8.49 2.93 -21.80
C ASP A 156 8.22 4.34 -21.24
N LEU A 157 7.62 4.42 -20.05
CA LEU A 157 7.32 5.71 -19.42
C LEU A 157 8.59 6.39 -18.94
N ASN A 158 8.67 7.70 -19.17
CA ASN A 158 9.71 8.52 -18.57
C ASN A 158 9.31 8.98 -17.16
N PRO A 159 10.25 9.49 -16.33
CA PRO A 159 9.95 9.88 -14.95
C PRO A 159 8.87 10.97 -14.80
N VAL A 160 8.69 11.86 -15.78
CA VAL A 160 7.64 12.89 -15.73
C VAL A 160 6.26 12.27 -15.96
N GLU A 161 6.16 11.31 -16.88
CA GLU A 161 4.92 10.56 -17.14
C GLU A 161 4.54 9.70 -15.93
N MET A 162 5.52 9.06 -15.29
CA MET A 162 5.29 8.34 -14.04
C MET A 162 4.83 9.27 -12.91
N ALA A 163 5.40 10.49 -12.82
CA ALA A 163 4.96 11.50 -11.87
C ALA A 163 3.50 11.96 -12.10
N GLU A 164 3.05 12.02 -13.35
CA GLU A 164 1.66 12.32 -13.70
C GLU A 164 0.72 11.18 -13.30
N ILE A 165 1.14 9.92 -13.47
CA ILE A 165 0.39 8.78 -12.95
C ILE A 165 0.28 8.82 -11.43
N LEU A 166 1.35 9.14 -10.70
CA LEU A 166 1.30 9.28 -9.24
C LEU A 166 0.41 10.44 -8.79
N SER A 167 0.40 11.54 -9.53
CA SER A 167 -0.50 12.66 -9.23
C SER A 167 -1.95 12.22 -9.37
N LEU A 168 -2.31 11.52 -10.44
CA LEU A 168 -3.65 10.97 -10.62
C LEU A 168 -4.01 9.93 -9.55
N TYR A 169 -3.06 9.07 -9.18
CA TYR A 169 -3.28 8.05 -8.15
C TYR A 169 -3.59 8.66 -6.76
N GLU A 170 -2.98 9.80 -6.44
CA GLU A 170 -3.26 10.49 -5.17
C GLU A 170 -4.66 11.12 -5.14
N ASN A 171 -5.11 11.71 -6.26
CA ASN A 171 -6.45 12.27 -6.36
C ASN A 171 -6.88 12.39 -7.83
N PRO A 172 -7.63 11.41 -8.37
CA PRO A 172 -7.90 11.33 -9.79
C PRO A 172 -8.84 12.45 -10.26
N VAL A 173 -9.71 12.98 -9.39
CA VAL A 173 -10.60 14.10 -9.76
C VAL A 173 -9.83 15.42 -9.84
N LYS A 174 -9.01 15.71 -8.81
CA LYS A 174 -8.31 16.99 -8.68
C LYS A 174 -7.10 17.09 -9.62
N ASN A 175 -6.46 15.96 -9.91
CA ASN A 175 -5.22 15.93 -10.69
C ASN A 175 -5.45 15.49 -12.15
N ASP A 176 -6.70 15.34 -12.60
CA ASP A 176 -6.99 15.08 -14.00
C ASP A 176 -6.64 16.28 -14.89
N ARG A 177 -5.83 16.03 -15.93
CA ARG A 177 -5.34 17.09 -16.83
C ARG A 177 -6.42 17.67 -17.75
N ASN A 178 -7.48 16.91 -18.03
CA ASN A 178 -8.59 17.37 -18.87
C ASN A 178 -9.55 18.23 -18.04
N ARG A 179 -9.69 17.92 -16.74
CA ARG A 179 -10.55 18.67 -15.81
C ARG A 179 -9.84 19.87 -15.17
N ASN A 180 -8.60 19.69 -14.72
CA ASN A 180 -7.83 20.64 -13.90
C ASN A 180 -6.36 20.73 -14.36
N PRO A 181 -6.09 21.24 -15.59
CA PRO A 181 -4.77 21.17 -16.22
C PRO A 181 -3.65 21.85 -15.40
N GLN A 182 -3.92 23.01 -14.81
CA GLN A 182 -2.91 23.72 -14.01
C GLN A 182 -2.58 22.97 -12.72
N HIS A 183 -3.59 22.45 -12.02
CA HIS A 183 -3.37 21.68 -10.80
C HIS A 183 -2.65 20.37 -11.09
N SER A 184 -3.06 19.67 -12.15
CA SER A 184 -2.39 18.46 -12.65
C SER A 184 -0.90 18.72 -12.91
N LYS A 185 -0.58 19.77 -13.68
CA LYS A 185 0.82 20.14 -13.99
C LYS A 185 1.63 20.42 -12.73
N VAL A 186 1.11 21.23 -11.81
CA VAL A 186 1.78 21.55 -10.54
C VAL A 186 2.03 20.27 -9.72
N ARG A 187 1.05 19.37 -9.66
CA ARG A 187 1.18 18.16 -8.87
C ARG A 187 2.13 17.14 -9.49
N THR A 188 2.13 17.00 -10.80
CA THR A 188 3.13 16.23 -11.56
C THR A 188 4.53 16.76 -11.33
N SER A 189 4.74 18.08 -11.43
CA SER A 189 6.04 18.71 -11.15
C SER A 189 6.52 18.41 -9.73
N HIS A 190 5.62 18.48 -8.74
CA HIS A 190 5.96 18.14 -7.36
C HIS A 190 6.52 16.71 -7.22
N PHE A 191 5.85 15.70 -7.80
CA PHE A 191 6.33 14.32 -7.72
C PHE A 191 7.63 14.11 -8.50
N TYR A 192 7.79 14.77 -9.65
CA TYR A 192 9.03 14.72 -10.40
C TYR A 192 10.20 15.36 -9.65
N ASP A 193 9.97 16.47 -8.94
CA ASP A 193 10.99 17.12 -8.13
C ASP A 193 11.35 16.31 -6.89
N LEU A 194 10.37 15.63 -6.26
CA LEU A 194 10.65 14.65 -5.20
C LEU A 194 11.55 13.52 -5.70
N TYR A 195 11.26 12.98 -6.89
CA TYR A 195 12.09 11.94 -7.52
C TYR A 195 13.53 12.42 -7.70
N LYS A 196 13.75 13.58 -8.33
CA LYS A 196 15.11 14.15 -8.51
C LYS A 196 15.83 14.38 -7.20
N LYS A 197 15.13 14.95 -6.21
CA LYS A 197 15.69 15.28 -4.90
C LYS A 197 16.18 14.03 -4.17
N ASN A 198 15.43 12.93 -4.27
CA ASN A 198 15.77 11.68 -3.60
C ASN A 198 16.76 10.82 -4.40
N LEU A 199 16.87 11.02 -5.72
CA LEU A 199 17.90 10.37 -6.54
C LEU A 199 19.33 10.86 -6.19
N ASN A 200 19.46 12.11 -5.74
CA ASN A 200 20.73 12.75 -5.41
C ASN A 200 21.14 12.60 -3.93
N LYS A 201 20.51 11.70 -3.18
CA LYS A 201 20.79 11.43 -1.76
C LYS A 201 21.37 10.02 -1.60
#